data_AF-A0A1B8GLY0-F1
#
_entry.id   AF-A0A1B8GLY0-F1
#
_cell.length_a   1.000
_cell.length_b   1.000
_cell.length_c   1.000
_cell.angle_alpha   90.00
_cell.angle_beta   90.00
_cell.angle_gamma   90.00
#
_symmetry.space_group_name_H-M   'P 1'
#
loop_
_entity.id
_entity.type
_entity.pdbx_description
1 polymer ?
#
loop_
_entity_poly.entity_id
_entity_poly.type
_entity_poly.pdbx_seq_one_letter_code
_entity_poly.pdbx_strand_id
1 'polypeptide(L)'
;MYMKNPWIWLDQNLLAELDVLVIPKAKTLSTIMNEHFPDALAISFISHQILIELIEVTFEEHRRRLEYLPGGVWDTNFGLRYYNGPIHGPGVKRPEPNMDRFHDEYDDTDYLKSQGYFNPGSMMSFGEDRIFTAGIKVKKKHDIRITVPISCWDKKLEPALRRGGSHTIKQGDWENGTAFGMQTKRILQSGTRVAKTNKSFNNRFLNLKGSATSLLHSDDIRKVNELFWTDNFMTGPQQLASVGKRVCKVDTQGNDFFSDPNALLTHGEYTELVQCIYATTMPPINSQQKIQNGVCGAHYPRSNGRELPPGGSKIYGS
;
A
#
# COMPACT_ATOMS: atom_id res chain seq x y z
N MET A 1 -11.72 24.09 36.78
CA MET A 1 -10.40 23.66 36.28
C MET A 1 -10.46 23.82 34.76
N TYR A 2 -9.88 24.89 34.22
CA TYR A 2 -9.97 25.22 32.78
C TYR A 2 -9.13 24.22 31.99
N MET A 3 -9.75 23.46 31.08
CA MET A 3 -9.00 22.62 30.12
C MET A 3 -8.23 23.54 29.18
N LYS A 4 -6.89 23.58 29.30
CA LYS A 4 -6.00 24.08 28.27
C LYS A 4 -5.94 23.01 27.18
N ASN A 5 -6.89 22.98 26.26
CA ASN A 5 -6.65 22.32 24.97
C ASN A 5 -6.09 23.37 24.02
N PRO A 6 -4.76 23.53 23.93
CA PRO A 6 -4.19 24.48 23.01
C PRO A 6 -4.54 24.08 21.59
N TRP A 7 -5.08 25.03 20.83
CA TRP A 7 -5.10 24.94 19.39
C TRP A 7 -3.66 24.99 18.89
N ILE A 8 -3.31 24.17 17.89
CA ILE A 8 -2.01 24.33 17.24
C ILE A 8 -2.07 25.53 16.29
N TRP A 9 -0.98 26.30 16.28
CA TRP A 9 -0.77 27.40 15.35
C TRP A 9 0.14 26.90 14.24
N LEU A 10 -0.34 26.95 13.00
CA LEU A 10 0.45 26.59 11.83
C LEU A 10 0.92 27.86 11.13
N ASP A 11 2.09 27.78 10.50
CA ASP A 11 2.56 28.84 9.61
C ASP A 11 1.59 29.05 8.44
N GLN A 12 1.50 30.30 7.97
CA GLN A 12 0.60 30.67 6.86
C GLN A 12 0.80 29.82 5.60
N ASN A 13 2.03 29.37 5.34
CA ASN A 13 2.35 28.51 4.20
C ASN A 13 1.72 27.12 4.32
N LEU A 14 1.64 26.56 5.53
CA LEU A 14 0.99 25.26 5.79
C LEU A 14 -0.53 25.42 5.74
N LEU A 15 -1.06 26.48 6.34
CA LEU A 15 -2.49 26.80 6.32
C LEU A 15 -3.01 26.97 4.89
N ALA A 16 -2.25 27.63 4.01
CA ALA A 16 -2.63 27.81 2.61
C ALA A 16 -2.77 26.51 1.81
N GLU A 17 -2.19 25.40 2.29
CA GLU A 17 -2.34 24.08 1.68
C GLU A 17 -3.43 23.22 2.33
N LEU A 18 -4.04 23.69 3.42
CA LEU A 18 -5.12 23.02 4.12
C LEU A 18 -6.45 23.66 3.75
N ASP A 19 -7.15 23.05 2.80
CA ASP A 19 -8.51 23.46 2.42
C ASP A 19 -9.44 22.23 2.34
N VAL A 20 -10.74 22.47 2.57
CA VAL A 20 -11.76 21.44 2.57
C VAL A 20 -11.79 20.79 1.19
N LEU A 21 -11.70 19.45 1.13
CA LEU A 21 -11.64 18.66 -0.11
C LEU A 21 -10.37 18.87 -0.97
N VAL A 22 -9.36 19.58 -0.46
CA VAL A 22 -8.03 19.67 -1.06
C VAL A 22 -7.10 18.74 -0.30
N ILE A 23 -6.51 17.78 -1.01
CA ILE A 23 -5.55 16.84 -0.43
C ILE A 23 -4.21 17.58 -0.30
N PRO A 24 -3.70 17.79 0.92
CA PRO A 24 -2.46 18.53 1.13
C PRO A 24 -1.25 17.77 0.58
N LYS A 25 -0.14 18.47 0.38
CA LYS A 25 1.12 17.82 0.00
C LYS A 25 1.63 16.94 1.13
N ALA A 26 2.38 15.91 0.77
CA ALA A 26 3.04 15.03 1.73
C ALA A 26 3.92 15.83 2.70
N LYS A 27 4.68 16.81 2.18
CA LYS A 27 5.54 17.67 2.98
C LYS A 27 4.77 18.45 4.05
N THR A 28 3.59 18.97 3.71
CA THR A 28 2.74 19.71 4.65
C THR A 28 2.28 18.82 5.79
N LEU A 29 1.82 17.60 5.48
CA LEU A 29 1.47 16.61 6.50
C LEU A 29 2.68 16.18 7.34
N SER A 30 3.82 15.93 6.71
CA SER A 30 5.08 15.62 7.36
C SER A 30 5.50 16.72 8.35
N THR A 31 5.48 17.98 7.92
CA THR A 31 5.81 19.13 8.78
C THR A 31 4.88 19.20 9.98
N ILE A 32 3.56 19.09 9.77
CA ILE A 32 2.58 19.09 10.87
C ILE A 32 2.84 17.94 11.85
N MET A 33 3.08 16.74 11.34
CA MET A 33 3.39 15.57 12.16
C MET A 33 4.67 15.78 12.97
N ASN A 34 5.76 16.22 12.34
CA ASN A 34 7.05 16.30 12.99
C ASN A 34 7.15 17.47 13.99
N GLU A 35 6.49 18.60 13.73
CA GLU A 35 6.56 19.80 14.58
C GLU A 35 5.53 19.81 15.71
N HIS A 36 4.33 19.27 15.48
CA HIS A 36 3.24 19.32 16.46
C HIS A 36 2.89 17.97 17.10
N PHE A 37 3.27 16.86 16.46
CA PHE A 37 2.97 15.51 16.93
C PHE A 37 4.21 14.60 16.86
N PRO A 38 5.32 14.94 17.54
CA PRO A 38 6.59 14.22 17.41
C PRO A 38 6.49 12.73 17.73
N ASP A 39 5.56 12.34 18.62
CA ASP A 39 5.30 10.95 19.00
C ASP A 39 4.33 10.20 18.06
N ALA A 40 3.83 10.87 17.01
CA ALA A 40 2.99 10.23 16.02
C ALA A 40 3.79 9.29 15.12
N LEU A 41 3.21 8.12 14.87
CA LEU A 41 3.66 7.11 13.93
C LEU A 41 3.25 7.48 12.51
N ALA A 42 2.05 8.03 12.35
CA ALA A 42 1.54 8.48 11.07
C ALA A 42 0.52 9.61 11.23
N ILE A 43 0.38 10.39 10.16
CA ILE A 43 -0.64 11.40 9.99
C ILE A 43 -1.40 11.10 8.69
N SER A 44 -2.72 11.18 8.73
CA SER A 44 -3.57 11.04 7.54
C SER A 44 -4.50 12.23 7.41
N PHE A 45 -4.57 12.81 6.22
CA PHE A 45 -5.66 13.70 5.85
C PHE A 45 -6.70 12.89 5.07
N ILE A 46 -7.94 12.88 5.53
CA ILE A 46 -9.06 12.20 4.86
C ILE A 46 -10.25 13.16 4.78
N SER A 47 -10.59 13.58 3.56
CA SER A 47 -11.66 14.54 3.27
C SER A 47 -11.51 15.91 3.97
N HIS A 48 -11.83 15.97 5.26
CA HIS A 48 -11.84 17.18 6.09
C HIS A 48 -11.34 16.88 7.52
N GLN A 49 -10.68 15.75 7.73
CA GLN A 49 -10.19 15.32 9.04
C GLN A 49 -8.70 14.99 8.95
N ILE A 50 -7.98 15.36 10.00
CA ILE A 50 -6.59 14.92 10.22
C ILE A 50 -6.62 13.85 11.31
N LEU A 51 -6.11 12.68 10.97
CA LEU A 51 -6.03 11.52 11.85
C LEU A 51 -4.56 11.36 12.26
N ILE A 52 -4.32 11.30 13.56
CA ILE A 52 -3.00 11.16 14.17
C ILE A 52 -2.93 9.77 14.80
N GLU A 53 -2.03 8.94 14.30
CA GLU A 53 -1.76 7.60 14.81
C GLU A 53 -0.61 7.68 15.79
N LEU A 54 -0.86 7.33 17.04
CA LEU A 54 0.12 7.40 18.12
C LEU A 54 0.60 6.00 18.50
N ILE A 55 1.69 5.90 19.25
CA ILE A 55 2.12 4.63 19.85
C ILE A 55 0.99 4.05 20.69
N GLU A 56 0.78 2.74 20.53
CA GLU A 56 -0.22 1.99 21.29
C GLU A 56 0.21 1.90 22.76
N VAL A 57 -0.69 2.32 23.64
CA VAL A 57 -0.54 2.22 25.09
C VAL A 57 -1.82 1.65 25.71
N THR A 58 -1.84 1.42 27.02
CA THR A 58 -3.07 0.98 27.69
C THR A 58 -4.20 2.01 27.52
N PHE A 59 -5.45 1.57 27.62
CA PHE A 59 -6.61 2.46 27.49
C PHE A 59 -6.57 3.65 28.46
N GLU A 60 -6.22 3.41 29.72
CA GLU A 60 -6.15 4.47 30.74
C GLU A 60 -5.03 5.47 30.45
N GLU A 61 -3.88 4.98 29.97
CA GLU A 61 -2.78 5.86 29.53
C GLU A 61 -3.18 6.69 28.30
N HIS A 62 -3.85 6.07 27.33
CA HIS A 62 -4.37 6.77 26.17
C HIS A 62 -5.38 7.86 26.56
N ARG A 63 -6.31 7.54 27.47
CA ARG A 63 -7.31 8.48 27.99
C ARG A 63 -6.64 9.71 28.61
N ARG A 64 -5.62 9.50 29.45
CA ARG A 64 -4.84 10.60 30.03
C ARG A 64 -4.08 11.40 28.98
N ARG A 65 -3.46 10.73 28.00
CA ARG A 65 -2.75 11.38 26.90
C ARG A 65 -3.66 12.33 26.12
N LEU A 66 -4.92 11.97 25.88
CA LEU A 66 -5.90 12.81 25.18
C LEU A 66 -6.19 14.14 25.91
N GLU A 67 -6.00 14.23 27.23
CA GLU A 67 -6.22 15.46 28.01
C GLU A 67 -5.18 16.56 27.70
N TYR A 68 -4.04 16.17 27.11
CA TYR A 68 -2.92 17.08 26.79
C TYR A 68 -2.73 17.29 25.29
N LEU A 69 -3.49 16.58 24.46
CA LEU A 69 -3.38 16.67 23.01
C LEU A 69 -4.24 17.83 22.46
N PRO A 70 -3.77 18.53 21.42
CA PRO A 70 -4.52 19.60 20.80
C PRO A 70 -5.94 19.20 20.37
N GLY A 71 -6.92 20.08 20.59
CA GLY A 71 -8.29 19.83 20.14
C GLY A 71 -8.51 20.10 18.64
N GLY A 72 -7.65 20.92 18.04
CA GLY A 72 -7.84 21.43 16.69
C GLY A 72 -6.66 22.27 16.21
N VAL A 73 -6.75 22.68 14.93
CA VAL A 73 -5.83 23.63 14.30
C VAL A 73 -6.51 24.99 14.25
N TRP A 74 -5.85 26.02 14.79
CA TRP A 74 -6.39 27.38 14.82
C TRP A 74 -6.70 27.87 13.39
N ASP A 75 -7.81 28.58 13.23
CA ASP A 75 -8.24 29.18 11.95
C ASP A 75 -8.46 28.15 10.82
N THR A 76 -8.92 26.95 11.17
CA THR A 76 -9.30 25.94 10.18
C THR A 76 -10.58 25.20 10.57
N ASN A 77 -11.23 24.57 9.60
CA ASN A 77 -12.41 23.73 9.80
C ASN A 77 -12.08 22.24 9.96
N PHE A 78 -10.79 21.87 10.10
CA PHE A 78 -10.38 20.47 10.20
C PHE A 78 -10.48 19.96 11.63
N GLY A 79 -11.10 18.79 11.79
CA GLY A 79 -11.08 18.07 13.06
C GLY A 79 -9.79 17.25 13.19
N LEU A 80 -9.18 17.29 14.38
CA LEU A 80 -8.15 16.33 14.76
C LEU A 80 -8.81 15.09 15.37
N ARG A 81 -8.32 13.91 15.00
CA ARG A 81 -8.70 12.63 15.60
C ARG A 81 -7.46 11.84 15.98
N TYR A 82 -7.44 11.32 17.19
CA TYR A 82 -6.31 10.56 17.71
C TYR A 82 -6.64 9.07 17.76
N TYR A 83 -5.69 8.24 17.36
CA TYR A 83 -5.78 6.80 17.39
C TYR A 83 -4.69 6.23 18.30
N ASN A 84 -5.08 5.26 19.12
CA ASN A 84 -4.17 4.53 20.00
C ASN A 84 -3.58 3.32 19.28
N GLY A 85 -2.37 3.46 18.78
CA GLY A 85 -1.76 2.48 17.88
C GLY A 85 -1.99 2.83 16.41
N PRO A 86 -1.31 2.12 15.51
CA PRO A 86 -1.51 2.30 14.09
C PRO A 86 -2.96 2.01 13.72
N ILE A 87 -3.51 2.85 12.85
CA ILE A 87 -4.61 2.48 11.96
C ILE A 87 -4.00 1.50 10.96
N HIS A 88 -3.79 0.28 11.43
CA HIS A 88 -4.12 -0.87 10.64
C HIS A 88 -5.57 -0.65 10.17
N GLY A 89 -6.04 -1.20 9.06
CA GLY A 89 -7.50 -1.29 8.92
C GLY A 89 -8.01 -2.36 9.91
N PRO A 90 -8.54 -2.02 11.10
CA PRO A 90 -9.61 -2.83 11.68
C PRO A 90 -10.65 -2.01 12.48
N GLY A 91 -10.70 -0.68 12.36
CA GLY A 91 -11.79 0.13 12.95
C GLY A 91 -13.18 -0.18 12.36
N VAL A 92 -13.19 -0.82 11.19
CA VAL A 92 -14.27 -1.69 10.73
C VAL A 92 -13.66 -3.08 10.78
N LYS A 93 -14.23 -4.03 11.53
CA LYS A 93 -13.89 -5.45 11.43
C LYS A 93 -13.96 -5.82 9.95
N ARG A 94 -12.82 -5.82 9.25
CA ARG A 94 -12.74 -6.44 7.94
C ARG A 94 -12.96 -7.92 8.21
N PRO A 95 -13.92 -8.58 7.56
CA PRO A 95 -13.89 -10.03 7.55
C PRO A 95 -12.47 -10.43 7.15
N GLU A 96 -11.79 -11.24 7.94
CA GLU A 96 -10.52 -11.81 7.49
C GLU A 96 -10.75 -12.33 6.06
N PRO A 97 -9.90 -11.95 5.09
CA PRO A 97 -10.04 -12.47 3.75
C PRO A 97 -10.06 -13.98 3.90
N ASN A 98 -11.19 -14.58 3.55
CA ASN A 98 -11.38 -16.00 3.72
C ASN A 98 -10.30 -16.69 2.88
N MET A 99 -9.32 -17.28 3.56
CA MET A 99 -8.13 -17.88 2.94
C MET A 99 -8.50 -19.10 2.09
N ASP A 100 -9.65 -19.73 2.38
CA ASP A 100 -10.20 -20.86 1.64
C ASP A 100 -10.89 -20.44 0.32
N ARG A 101 -11.01 -19.13 0.04
CA ARG A 101 -11.65 -18.60 -1.18
C ARG A 101 -10.69 -18.17 -2.27
N PHE A 102 -9.38 -18.23 -2.04
CA PHE A 102 -8.38 -17.94 -3.07
C PHE A 102 -8.22 -19.07 -4.09
N HIS A 103 -9.02 -20.13 -4.00
CA HIS A 103 -8.73 -21.34 -4.74
C HIS A 103 -8.98 -21.26 -6.26
N ASP A 104 -9.83 -20.38 -6.83
CA ASP A 104 -10.19 -20.57 -8.27
C ASP A 104 -10.58 -19.32 -9.11
N GLU A 105 -10.45 -18.07 -8.64
CA GLU A 105 -10.97 -16.90 -9.40
C GLU A 105 -10.00 -15.71 -9.48
N TYR A 106 -8.84 -15.90 -10.11
CA TYR A 106 -7.96 -14.81 -10.53
C TYR A 106 -7.42 -15.08 -11.95
N ASP A 107 -7.04 -14.04 -12.68
CA ASP A 107 -6.46 -14.20 -14.01
C ASP A 107 -5.00 -14.68 -13.90
N ASP A 108 -4.84 -16.00 -13.99
CA ASP A 108 -3.56 -16.71 -13.98
C ASP A 108 -3.00 -16.96 -15.38
N THR A 109 -3.57 -16.33 -16.41
CA THR A 109 -3.17 -16.53 -17.80
C THR A 109 -1.69 -16.24 -18.00
N ASP A 110 -0.96 -17.21 -18.56
CA ASP A 110 0.42 -17.04 -18.99
C ASP A 110 0.47 -16.31 -20.35
N TYR A 111 0.39 -14.99 -20.30
CA TYR A 111 0.55 -14.07 -21.42
C TYR A 111 1.93 -14.14 -22.06
N LEU A 112 2.97 -14.46 -21.29
CA LEU A 112 4.31 -14.65 -21.84
C LEU A 112 4.36 -15.86 -22.77
N LYS A 113 3.75 -16.99 -22.39
CA LYS A 113 3.69 -18.19 -23.20
C LYS A 113 2.76 -18.03 -24.40
N SER A 114 1.60 -17.41 -24.20
CA SER A 114 0.57 -17.29 -25.24
C SER A 114 0.79 -16.15 -26.22
N GLN A 115 1.33 -15.01 -25.76
CA GLN A 115 1.46 -13.77 -26.56
C GLN A 115 2.91 -13.30 -26.72
N GLY A 116 3.86 -13.86 -25.96
CA GLY A 116 5.27 -13.44 -25.98
C GLY A 116 5.56 -12.16 -25.18
N TYR A 117 4.56 -11.56 -24.55
CA TYR A 117 4.67 -10.38 -23.69
C TYR A 117 3.63 -10.42 -22.57
N PHE A 118 3.83 -9.63 -21.52
CA PHE A 118 2.84 -9.43 -20.46
C PHE A 118 2.49 -7.95 -20.29
N ASN A 119 1.43 -7.69 -19.51
CA ASN A 119 0.76 -6.40 -19.39
C ASN A 119 0.73 -5.91 -17.93
N PRO A 120 0.59 -4.61 -17.66
CA PRO A 120 0.24 -4.13 -16.34
C PRO A 120 -1.03 -4.81 -15.85
N GLY A 121 -1.03 -5.21 -14.59
CA GLY A 121 -2.15 -5.94 -14.01
C GLY A 121 -1.96 -7.46 -14.01
N SER A 122 -1.10 -8.03 -14.85
CA SER A 122 -0.92 -9.49 -14.93
C SER A 122 -0.32 -10.08 -13.65
N MET A 123 -0.72 -11.31 -13.33
CA MET A 123 -0.13 -12.08 -12.24
C MET A 123 1.35 -12.35 -12.48
N MET A 124 2.16 -12.08 -11.45
CA MET A 124 3.54 -12.54 -11.32
C MET A 124 3.70 -13.30 -10.00
N SER A 125 4.65 -14.24 -9.97
CA SER A 125 5.03 -14.90 -8.73
C SER A 125 6.54 -14.98 -8.53
N PHE A 126 6.94 -14.95 -7.26
CA PHE A 126 8.32 -15.06 -6.82
C PHE A 126 8.42 -16.04 -5.65
N GLY A 127 9.24 -17.08 -5.80
CA GLY A 127 9.27 -18.18 -4.83
C GLY A 127 7.96 -18.98 -4.86
N GLU A 128 7.66 -19.64 -3.74
CA GLU A 128 6.52 -20.56 -3.63
C GLU A 128 5.23 -19.88 -3.15
N ASP A 129 5.31 -18.72 -2.51
CA ASP A 129 4.19 -18.12 -1.76
C ASP A 129 3.91 -16.65 -2.06
N ARG A 130 4.67 -16.01 -2.96
CA ARG A 130 4.51 -14.57 -3.24
C ARG A 130 3.95 -14.34 -4.62
N ILE A 131 2.71 -13.89 -4.64
CA ILE A 131 2.02 -13.46 -5.86
C ILE A 131 1.87 -11.93 -5.81
N PHE A 132 2.12 -11.27 -6.95
CA PHE A 132 2.01 -9.83 -7.07
C PHE A 132 1.62 -9.41 -8.48
N THR A 133 1.13 -8.18 -8.59
CA THR A 133 0.72 -7.59 -9.87
C THR A 133 1.92 -7.02 -10.60
N ALA A 134 2.01 -7.29 -11.90
CA ALA A 134 2.90 -6.58 -12.80
C ALA A 134 2.55 -5.08 -12.83
N GLY A 135 3.51 -4.22 -12.49
CA GLY A 135 3.33 -2.78 -12.61
C GLY A 135 3.46 -2.32 -14.07
N ILE A 136 3.89 -1.08 -14.28
CA ILE A 136 3.96 -0.49 -15.61
C ILE A 136 5.39 -0.46 -16.15
N LYS A 137 5.53 -0.45 -17.47
CA LYS A 137 6.81 -0.18 -18.12
C LYS A 137 7.13 1.31 -18.02
N VAL A 138 8.34 1.59 -17.54
CA VAL A 138 8.92 2.92 -17.43
C VAL A 138 10.20 3.00 -18.26
N LYS A 139 10.41 4.14 -18.91
CA LYS A 139 11.57 4.40 -19.76
C LYS A 139 12.27 5.66 -19.30
N LYS A 140 13.58 5.56 -19.05
CA LYS A 140 14.46 6.72 -18.84
C LYS A 140 15.62 6.63 -19.82
N LYS A 141 15.62 7.50 -20.83
CA LYS A 141 16.55 7.43 -21.98
C LYS A 141 16.46 6.05 -22.66
N HIS A 142 17.52 5.25 -22.61
CA HIS A 142 17.58 3.90 -23.18
C HIS A 142 17.33 2.79 -22.15
N ASP A 143 17.12 3.13 -20.88
CA ASP A 143 16.86 2.15 -19.83
C ASP A 143 15.35 1.93 -19.69
N ILE A 144 14.90 0.72 -20.01
CA ILE A 144 13.50 0.28 -19.93
C ILE A 144 13.39 -0.69 -18.75
N ARG A 145 12.45 -0.41 -17.85
CA ARG A 145 12.20 -1.22 -16.66
C ARG A 145 10.70 -1.35 -16.40
N ILE A 146 10.34 -2.22 -15.47
CA ILE A 146 8.96 -2.44 -15.02
C ILE A 146 8.90 -2.09 -13.53
N THR A 147 7.87 -1.40 -13.08
CA THR A 147 7.68 -1.16 -11.65
C THR A 147 7.18 -2.41 -10.94
N VAL A 148 7.74 -2.71 -9.77
CA VAL A 148 7.31 -3.83 -8.92
C VAL A 148 7.24 -3.37 -7.46
N PRO A 149 6.29 -3.90 -6.66
CA PRO A 149 6.14 -3.52 -5.26
C PRO A 149 7.35 -3.98 -4.42
N ILE A 150 7.85 -3.12 -3.52
CA ILE A 150 9.08 -3.39 -2.72
C ILE A 150 8.95 -4.57 -1.74
N SER A 151 7.78 -4.68 -1.16
CA SER A 151 7.34 -5.64 -0.16
C SER A 151 7.39 -7.10 -0.60
N CYS A 152 7.25 -7.36 -1.90
CA CYS A 152 7.43 -8.71 -2.46
C CYS A 152 8.90 -9.17 -2.40
N TRP A 153 9.83 -8.24 -2.16
CA TRP A 153 11.26 -8.50 -2.14
C TRP A 153 11.80 -8.49 -0.71
N ASP A 154 11.51 -7.49 0.12
CA ASP A 154 12.40 -7.19 1.24
C ASP A 154 12.20 -7.98 2.55
N LYS A 155 11.11 -8.76 2.73
CA LYS A 155 10.79 -9.33 4.06
C LYS A 155 11.64 -10.53 4.55
N LYS A 156 12.63 -11.03 3.79
CA LYS A 156 13.62 -12.06 4.18
C LYS A 156 14.42 -12.49 2.96
N LEU A 157 15.22 -11.59 2.40
CA LEU A 157 16.17 -11.97 1.35
C LEU A 157 17.55 -12.08 1.98
N GLU A 158 18.10 -13.29 1.91
CA GLU A 158 19.48 -13.65 2.26
C GLU A 158 20.48 -12.52 1.90
N PRO A 159 21.57 -12.33 2.66
CA PRO A 159 22.56 -11.26 2.44
C PRO A 159 23.09 -11.15 0.99
N ALA A 160 23.07 -12.25 0.23
CA ALA A 160 23.44 -12.32 -1.18
C ALA A 160 22.55 -11.44 -2.11
N LEU A 161 21.30 -11.15 -1.72
CA LEU A 161 20.30 -10.46 -2.55
C LEU A 161 20.35 -8.94 -2.44
N ARG A 162 21.09 -8.39 -1.47
CA ARG A 162 21.29 -6.92 -1.34
C ARG A 162 22.15 -6.32 -2.46
N ARG A 163 22.82 -7.15 -3.28
CA ARG A 163 23.75 -6.73 -4.36
C ARG A 163 23.20 -6.84 -5.79
N GLY A 164 21.87 -6.76 -5.98
CA GLY A 164 21.29 -6.70 -7.33
C GLY A 164 21.33 -8.03 -8.09
N GLY A 165 21.11 -9.14 -7.38
CA GLY A 165 21.01 -10.48 -7.99
C GLY A 165 19.87 -10.57 -9.01
N SER A 166 20.05 -11.45 -9.99
CA SER A 166 18.97 -11.86 -10.90
C SER A 166 18.02 -12.79 -10.14
N HIS A 167 16.73 -12.48 -10.15
CA HIS A 167 15.67 -13.27 -9.54
C HIS A 167 14.92 -14.05 -10.61
N THR A 168 14.51 -15.28 -10.32
CA THR A 168 13.59 -16.03 -11.17
C THR A 168 12.15 -15.69 -10.77
N ILE A 169 11.39 -15.16 -11.72
CA ILE A 169 9.98 -14.78 -11.57
C ILE A 169 9.18 -15.60 -12.57
N LYS A 170 7.95 -15.97 -12.22
CA LYS A 170 7.01 -16.58 -13.17
C LYS A 170 5.91 -15.60 -13.51
N GLN A 171 5.40 -15.66 -14.75
CA GLN A 171 4.19 -14.98 -15.16
C GLN A 171 3.10 -16.02 -15.45
N GLY A 172 1.90 -15.76 -14.92
CA GLY A 172 0.78 -16.71 -14.90
C GLY A 172 0.73 -17.49 -13.59
N ASP A 173 0.08 -18.64 -13.62
CA ASP A 173 0.00 -19.58 -12.49
C ASP A 173 1.37 -19.82 -11.83
N TRP A 174 1.39 -19.90 -10.50
CA TRP A 174 2.65 -20.00 -9.76
C TRP A 174 3.31 -21.37 -9.91
N GLU A 175 2.55 -22.44 -10.15
CA GLU A 175 3.09 -23.77 -10.42
C GLU A 175 3.65 -23.83 -11.84
N ASN A 176 2.83 -23.47 -12.83
CA ASN A 176 3.05 -23.76 -14.24
C ASN A 176 3.47 -22.56 -15.11
N GLY A 177 3.58 -21.37 -14.54
CA GLY A 177 3.86 -20.13 -15.25
C GLY A 177 5.26 -20.05 -15.85
N THR A 178 5.41 -19.25 -16.90
CA THR A 178 6.67 -19.05 -17.61
C THR A 178 7.68 -18.32 -16.76
N ALA A 179 8.77 -19.01 -16.42
CA ALA A 179 9.88 -18.46 -15.66
C ALA A 179 10.78 -17.52 -16.49
N PHE A 180 11.25 -16.43 -15.87
CA PHE A 180 12.19 -15.50 -16.46
C PHE A 180 13.03 -14.77 -15.41
N GLY A 181 14.20 -14.29 -15.84
CA GLY A 181 15.11 -13.53 -14.99
C GLY A 181 14.69 -12.07 -14.87
N MET A 182 14.78 -11.53 -13.65
CA MET A 182 14.47 -10.15 -13.34
C MET A 182 15.45 -9.57 -12.32
N GLN A 183 16.05 -8.41 -12.64
CA GLN A 183 16.99 -7.71 -11.75
C GLN A 183 16.33 -6.46 -11.19
N THR A 184 16.18 -6.37 -9.87
CA THR A 184 15.50 -5.26 -9.23
C THR A 184 16.46 -4.21 -8.67
N LYS A 185 16.04 -2.94 -8.73
CA LYS A 185 16.71 -1.81 -8.09
C LYS A 185 15.66 -0.93 -7.43
N ARG A 186 15.90 -0.47 -6.21
CA ARG A 186 15.02 0.49 -5.52
C ARG A 186 15.02 1.82 -6.26
N ILE A 187 13.83 2.42 -6.42
CA ILE A 187 13.72 3.81 -6.89
C ILE A 187 13.69 4.71 -5.66
N LEU A 188 14.75 5.51 -5.48
CA LEU A 188 14.84 6.48 -4.39
C LEU A 188 14.53 5.81 -3.02
N GLN A 189 13.87 6.53 -2.10
CA GLN A 189 13.31 6.00 -0.86
C GLN A 189 11.82 5.62 -1.02
N SER A 190 11.38 5.24 -2.22
CA SER A 190 9.98 4.88 -2.44
C SER A 190 9.67 3.43 -2.07
N GLY A 191 8.39 3.13 -1.85
CA GLY A 191 7.86 1.77 -1.73
C GLY A 191 7.80 0.98 -3.06
N THR A 192 8.44 1.48 -4.12
CA THR A 192 8.44 0.89 -5.45
C THR A 192 9.87 0.59 -5.91
N ARG A 193 10.08 -0.59 -6.50
CA ARG A 193 11.32 -0.95 -7.19
C ARG A 193 11.08 -0.91 -8.70
N VAL A 194 12.17 -0.75 -9.45
CA VAL A 194 12.18 -1.00 -10.89
C VAL A 194 12.95 -2.26 -11.19
N ALA A 195 12.46 -3.01 -12.16
CA ALA A 195 12.95 -4.30 -12.51
C ALA A 195 13.35 -4.34 -13.99
N LYS A 196 14.55 -4.86 -14.28
CA LYS A 196 15.03 -5.09 -15.64
C LYS A 196 14.81 -6.55 -15.99
N THR A 197 14.27 -6.80 -17.17
CA THR A 197 14.05 -8.15 -17.72
C THR A 197 14.34 -8.14 -19.23
N ASN A 198 14.63 -9.32 -19.79
CA ASN A 198 14.77 -9.53 -21.24
C ASN A 198 13.43 -9.85 -21.93
N LYS A 199 12.34 -9.99 -21.16
CA LYS A 199 11.02 -10.29 -21.68
C LYS A 199 10.31 -9.03 -22.18
N SER A 200 9.50 -9.20 -23.22
CA SER A 200 8.70 -8.12 -23.81
C SER A 200 7.57 -7.71 -22.87
N PHE A 201 7.30 -6.41 -22.84
CA PHE A 201 6.25 -5.82 -22.01
C PHE A 201 5.41 -4.83 -22.81
N ASN A 202 4.10 -4.99 -22.74
CA ASN A 202 3.12 -4.09 -23.36
C ASN A 202 2.44 -3.25 -22.28
N ASN A 203 2.49 -1.92 -22.37
CA ASN A 203 1.95 -1.04 -21.32
C ASN A 203 0.42 -0.85 -21.39
N ARG A 204 -0.26 -1.64 -22.21
CA ARG A 204 -1.72 -1.68 -22.31
C ARG A 204 -2.27 -2.51 -21.16
N PHE A 205 -3.28 -2.00 -20.47
CA PHE A 205 -3.94 -2.74 -19.40
C PHE A 205 -4.66 -3.99 -19.96
N LEU A 206 -4.88 -4.98 -19.10
CA LEU A 206 -5.48 -6.26 -19.48
C LEU A 206 -6.91 -6.11 -20.02
N ASN A 207 -7.76 -5.49 -19.22
CA ASN A 207 -9.19 -5.37 -19.39
C ASN A 207 -9.62 -3.92 -19.64
N LEU A 208 -8.83 -2.94 -19.18
CA LEU A 208 -9.08 -1.54 -19.50
C LEU A 208 -8.66 -1.20 -20.94
N LYS A 209 -9.53 -0.49 -21.65
CA LYS A 209 -9.22 0.11 -22.96
C LYS A 209 -8.31 1.32 -22.78
N GLY A 210 -7.02 1.07 -22.51
CA GLY A 210 -6.03 2.13 -22.32
C GLY A 210 -4.63 1.59 -22.03
N SER A 211 -3.68 2.51 -21.90
CA SER A 211 -2.30 2.22 -21.51
C SER A 211 -1.81 3.22 -20.47
N ALA A 212 -0.92 2.77 -19.60
CA ALA A 212 -0.20 3.68 -18.73
C ALA A 212 0.85 4.45 -19.56
N THR A 213 0.99 5.76 -19.30
CA THR A 213 1.94 6.62 -20.03
C THR A 213 2.96 7.28 -19.11
N SER A 214 2.60 7.50 -17.84
CA SER A 214 3.43 8.19 -16.85
C SER A 214 3.19 7.64 -15.45
N LEU A 215 4.22 7.76 -14.60
CA LEU A 215 4.04 7.63 -13.16
C LEU A 215 3.47 8.94 -12.61
N LEU A 216 2.46 8.83 -11.77
CA LEU A 216 1.87 9.96 -11.07
C LEU A 216 2.56 10.13 -9.71
N HIS A 217 3.01 11.34 -9.38
CA HIS A 217 3.53 11.62 -8.04
C HIS A 217 2.36 11.82 -7.07
N SER A 218 2.51 11.42 -5.81
CA SER A 218 1.45 11.55 -4.81
C SER A 218 1.00 13.00 -4.57
N ASP A 219 1.89 13.97 -4.80
CA ASP A 219 1.60 15.41 -4.69
C ASP A 219 0.93 16.02 -5.93
N ASP A 220 0.80 15.24 -7.00
CA ASP A 220 -0.04 15.61 -8.14
C ASP A 220 -1.52 15.34 -7.83
N ILE A 221 -1.81 14.42 -6.89
CA ILE A 221 -3.17 14.13 -6.41
C ILE A 221 -3.54 15.17 -5.34
N ARG A 222 -4.33 16.17 -5.75
CA ARG A 222 -4.66 17.33 -4.92
C ARG A 222 -6.13 17.51 -4.61
N LYS A 223 -7.01 16.76 -5.26
CA LYS A 223 -8.46 16.90 -5.08
C LYS A 223 -9.03 15.62 -4.48
N VAL A 224 -9.97 15.77 -3.56
CA VAL A 224 -10.86 14.69 -3.16
C VAL A 224 -11.82 14.39 -4.32
N ASN A 225 -12.15 13.12 -4.49
CA ASN A 225 -12.97 12.57 -5.58
C ASN A 225 -12.36 12.68 -6.98
N GLU A 226 -11.04 12.84 -7.09
CA GLU A 226 -10.36 12.62 -8.37
C GLU A 226 -10.41 11.12 -8.70
N LEU A 227 -10.82 10.79 -9.92
CA LEU A 227 -11.13 9.41 -10.31
C LEU A 227 -9.94 8.77 -11.04
N PHE A 228 -9.56 7.59 -10.57
CA PHE A 228 -8.47 6.78 -11.11
C PHE A 228 -9.01 5.42 -11.52
N TRP A 229 -8.52 4.91 -12.65
CA TRP A 229 -8.79 3.54 -13.06
C TRP A 229 -7.61 2.65 -12.73
N THR A 230 -7.89 1.48 -12.18
CA THR A 230 -6.91 0.41 -11.94
C THR A 230 -7.37 -0.87 -12.59
N ASP A 231 -6.43 -1.73 -12.95
CA ASP A 231 -6.69 -3.05 -13.53
C ASP A 231 -5.63 -4.02 -13.03
N ASN A 232 -6.07 -5.12 -12.42
CA ASN A 232 -5.18 -6.16 -11.94
C ASN A 232 -5.85 -7.53 -11.98
N PHE A 233 -5.03 -8.58 -11.98
CA PHE A 233 -5.46 -9.97 -12.10
C PHE A 233 -6.41 -10.45 -10.98
N MET A 234 -6.46 -9.76 -9.84
CA MET A 234 -7.32 -10.11 -8.71
C MET A 234 -8.70 -9.47 -8.80
N THR A 235 -8.76 -8.18 -9.16
CA THR A 235 -10.01 -7.41 -9.09
C THR A 235 -10.58 -7.04 -10.46
N GLY A 236 -9.80 -7.25 -11.52
CA GLY A 236 -10.07 -6.65 -12.83
C GLY A 236 -10.11 -5.11 -12.77
N PRO A 237 -10.83 -4.48 -13.71
CA PRO A 237 -11.03 -3.04 -13.74
C PRO A 237 -11.78 -2.51 -12.51
N GLN A 238 -11.22 -1.51 -11.85
CA GLN A 238 -11.91 -0.76 -10.80
C GLN A 238 -11.72 0.74 -10.99
N GLN A 239 -12.73 1.50 -10.57
CA GLN A 239 -12.64 2.94 -10.40
C GLN A 239 -12.44 3.29 -8.93
N LEU A 240 -11.42 4.11 -8.68
CA LEU A 240 -11.03 4.59 -7.37
C LEU A 240 -11.20 6.10 -7.32
N ALA A 241 -11.75 6.62 -6.25
CA ALA A 241 -11.82 8.06 -5.96
C ALA A 241 -10.74 8.40 -4.92
N SER A 242 -9.89 9.39 -5.15
CA SER A 242 -8.98 9.88 -4.11
C SER A 242 -9.79 10.45 -2.94
N VAL A 243 -9.40 10.15 -1.71
CA VAL A 243 -10.04 10.71 -0.51
C VAL A 243 -9.05 11.31 0.47
N GLY A 244 -7.76 11.05 0.28
CA GLY A 244 -6.78 11.50 1.25
C GLY A 244 -5.35 11.08 0.96
N LYS A 245 -4.48 11.41 1.93
CA LYS A 245 -3.07 11.10 1.91
C LYS A 245 -2.60 10.79 3.32
N ARG A 246 -1.73 9.80 3.45
CA ARG A 246 -1.11 9.36 4.68
C ARG A 246 0.40 9.51 4.56
N VAL A 247 1.02 10.03 5.61
CA VAL A 247 2.46 10.05 5.79
C VAL A 247 2.76 9.24 7.04
N CYS A 248 3.59 8.21 6.89
CA CYS A 248 4.05 7.39 7.99
C CYS A 248 5.55 7.62 8.17
N LYS A 249 6.01 7.62 9.41
CA LYS A 249 7.42 7.33 9.68
C LYS A 249 7.69 5.87 9.28
N VAL A 250 8.91 5.53 8.87
CA VAL A 250 9.33 4.14 8.61
C VAL A 250 10.82 4.04 8.94
N ASP A 251 11.30 2.84 9.26
CA ASP A 251 12.74 2.63 9.47
C ASP A 251 13.54 2.89 8.17
N THR A 252 14.87 3.00 8.28
CA THR A 252 15.77 3.17 7.11
C THR A 252 15.71 2.02 6.11
N GLN A 253 15.22 0.85 6.53
CA GLN A 253 15.03 -0.31 5.67
C GLN A 253 13.73 -0.21 4.86
N GLY A 254 12.85 0.73 5.19
CA GLY A 254 11.53 0.86 4.59
C GLY A 254 10.59 -0.26 5.01
N ASN A 255 10.87 -0.93 6.14
CA ASN A 255 9.91 -1.84 6.73
C ASN A 255 8.72 -1.00 7.19
N ASP A 256 7.56 -1.46 6.75
CA ASP A 256 6.30 -0.89 7.12
C ASP A 256 6.07 -1.16 8.62
N PHE A 257 5.48 -0.21 9.37
CA PHE A 257 5.20 -0.34 10.82
C PHE A 257 4.33 -1.55 11.21
N PHE A 258 3.93 -2.37 10.24
CA PHE A 258 3.22 -3.63 10.45
C PHE A 258 4.13 -4.75 10.97
N SER A 259 5.42 -4.50 11.22
CA SER A 259 6.38 -5.55 11.60
C SER A 259 6.70 -5.57 13.10
N ASP A 260 6.97 -4.41 13.73
CA ASP A 260 7.11 -4.27 15.19
C ASP A 260 7.09 -2.78 15.60
N PRO A 261 6.06 -2.27 16.30
CA PRO A 261 6.01 -0.89 16.76
C PRO A 261 7.05 -0.57 17.85
N ASN A 262 7.65 -1.57 18.50
CA ASN A 262 8.68 -1.37 19.53
C ASN A 262 10.09 -1.18 18.94
N ALA A 263 10.28 -1.43 17.65
CA ALA A 263 11.57 -1.23 16.97
C ALA A 263 11.97 0.26 16.81
N LEU A 264 11.06 1.17 17.18
CA LEU A 264 11.16 2.63 17.04
C LEU A 264 11.95 3.35 18.14
N LEU A 265 12.83 2.68 18.87
CA LEU A 265 13.46 3.30 20.06
C LEU A 265 14.78 4.05 19.79
N THR A 266 15.24 4.20 18.55
CA THR A 266 16.44 5.01 18.24
C THR A 266 16.08 6.34 17.61
N HIS A 267 16.11 7.42 18.40
CA HIS A 267 16.03 8.80 17.93
C HIS A 267 16.97 9.03 16.73
N GLY A 268 16.41 9.39 15.57
CA GLY A 268 17.16 10.06 14.49
C GLY A 268 17.26 9.34 13.14
N GLU A 269 16.77 8.12 12.96
CA GLU A 269 16.92 7.37 11.70
C GLU A 269 15.58 6.88 11.13
N TYR A 270 14.63 7.78 10.93
CA TYR A 270 13.38 7.46 10.22
C TYR A 270 13.35 8.11 8.85
N THR A 271 12.77 7.40 7.89
CA THR A 271 12.36 7.96 6.60
C THR A 271 10.84 8.07 6.55
N GLU A 272 10.31 8.71 5.51
CA GLU A 272 8.86 8.91 5.38
C GLU A 272 8.30 8.10 4.23
N LEU A 273 7.20 7.38 4.50
CA LEU A 273 6.41 6.70 3.49
C LEU A 273 5.13 7.50 3.23
N VAL A 274 4.92 7.88 1.97
CA VAL A 274 3.70 8.56 1.52
C VAL A 274 2.77 7.56 0.84
N GLN A 275 1.53 7.50 1.29
CA GLN A 275 0.49 6.63 0.75
C GLN A 275 -0.75 7.45 0.41
N CYS A 276 -1.25 7.32 -0.83
CA CYS A 276 -2.53 7.91 -1.21
C CYS A 276 -3.68 7.01 -0.72
N ILE A 277 -4.77 7.63 -0.29
CA ILE A 277 -5.96 6.97 0.25
C ILE A 277 -7.07 7.12 -0.78
N TYR A 278 -7.75 6.02 -1.10
CA TYR A 278 -8.83 6.01 -2.09
C TYR A 278 -10.12 5.41 -1.51
N ALA A 279 -11.24 5.72 -2.13
CA ALA A 279 -12.54 5.10 -1.91
C ALA A 279 -13.06 4.49 -3.22
N THR A 280 -14.02 3.59 -3.14
CA THR A 280 -14.73 3.09 -4.31
C THR A 280 -16.19 2.87 -3.93
N THR A 281 -17.11 3.32 -4.79
CA THR A 281 -18.57 3.17 -4.63
C THR A 281 -19.14 2.16 -5.62
N MET A 282 -18.31 1.53 -6.45
CA MET A 282 -18.79 0.53 -7.39
C MET A 282 -19.46 -0.60 -6.58
N PRO A 283 -20.74 -0.91 -6.86
CA PRO A 283 -21.42 -2.00 -6.17
C PRO A 283 -20.61 -3.28 -6.40
N PRO A 284 -20.61 -4.22 -5.43
CA PRO A 284 -20.06 -5.54 -5.63
C PRO A 284 -20.60 -6.09 -6.96
N ILE A 285 -19.72 -6.45 -7.89
CA ILE A 285 -20.15 -7.13 -9.11
C ILE A 285 -20.68 -8.50 -8.65
N ASN A 286 -22.01 -8.63 -8.61
CA ASN A 286 -22.75 -9.78 -8.07
C ASN A 286 -22.71 -11.01 -9.00
N SER A 287 -21.62 -11.20 -9.76
CA SER A 287 -21.44 -12.38 -10.62
C SER A 287 -19.99 -12.86 -10.63
N GLN A 288 -19.37 -12.95 -9.44
CA GLN A 288 -17.93 -13.08 -9.14
C GLN A 288 -17.30 -11.73 -8.83
N GLN A 289 -16.89 -11.57 -7.56
CA GLN A 289 -15.76 -10.78 -7.05
C GLN A 289 -15.88 -10.62 -5.54
N LYS A 290 -14.77 -10.91 -4.83
CA LYS A 290 -14.58 -10.53 -3.43
C LYS A 290 -13.25 -9.81 -3.28
N ILE A 291 -13.26 -8.49 -3.10
CA ILE A 291 -12.37 -7.77 -2.19
C ILE A 291 -13.16 -6.61 -1.56
N GLN A 292 -12.94 -6.42 -0.26
CA GLN A 292 -13.75 -5.72 0.72
C GLN A 292 -13.46 -4.21 0.84
N ASN A 293 -14.37 -3.54 1.56
CA ASN A 293 -14.37 -2.12 1.92
C ASN A 293 -13.00 -1.53 2.36
N GLY A 294 -12.61 -0.46 1.67
CA GLY A 294 -11.57 0.50 2.04
C GLY A 294 -10.29 0.39 1.20
N VAL A 295 -10.10 1.30 0.26
CA VAL A 295 -8.94 1.27 -0.64
C VAL A 295 -7.78 2.05 0.01
N CYS A 296 -6.76 1.32 0.45
CA CYS A 296 -5.43 1.85 0.69
C CYS A 296 -4.45 0.95 -0.09
N GLY A 297 -3.47 1.56 -0.77
CA GLY A 297 -2.66 0.92 -1.82
C GLY A 297 -1.95 -0.38 -1.42
N ALA A 298 -1.67 -1.18 -2.46
CA ALA A 298 -0.96 -2.47 -2.49
C ALA A 298 -1.60 -3.56 -1.63
N HIS A 299 -2.50 -4.34 -2.23
CA HIS A 299 -3.08 -5.52 -1.60
C HIS A 299 -2.19 -6.76 -1.83
N TYR A 300 -1.83 -7.44 -0.73
CA TYR A 300 -1.14 -8.73 -0.73
C TYR A 300 -2.16 -9.84 -0.49
N PRO A 301 -2.25 -10.85 -1.36
CA PRO A 301 -2.63 -12.17 -0.95
C PRO A 301 -1.38 -12.89 -0.41
N ARG A 302 -1.38 -13.25 0.89
CA ARG A 302 -0.51 -14.33 1.38
C ARG A 302 -1.29 -15.62 1.16
N SER A 303 -0.79 -16.53 0.34
CA SER A 303 -1.23 -17.92 0.42
C SER A 303 -0.47 -18.56 1.57
N ASN A 304 -1.15 -18.90 2.67
CA ASN A 304 -0.53 -19.73 3.70
C ASN A 304 -0.39 -21.13 3.12
N GLY A 305 0.82 -21.48 2.68
CA GLY A 305 1.21 -22.87 2.48
C GLY A 305 1.14 -23.59 3.83
N ARG A 306 0.09 -24.38 4.04
CA ARG A 306 0.14 -25.50 4.97
C ARG A 306 0.20 -26.77 4.16
N GLU A 307 1.34 -27.43 4.22
CA GLU A 307 1.48 -28.84 3.90
C GLU A 307 0.44 -29.63 4.71
N LEU A 308 -0.45 -30.33 4.01
CA LEU A 308 -1.16 -31.45 4.60
C LEU A 308 -0.17 -32.62 4.70
N PRO A 309 0.01 -33.26 5.87
CA PRO A 309 0.89 -34.41 5.97
C PRO A 309 0.30 -35.62 5.21
N PRO A 310 1.14 -36.50 4.63
CA PRO A 310 0.67 -37.63 3.85
C PRO A 310 0.26 -38.80 4.75
N GLY A 311 -0.94 -39.35 4.50
CA GLY A 311 -1.29 -40.75 4.77
C GLY A 311 -1.78 -41.11 6.17
N GLY A 312 -3.03 -41.59 6.24
CA GLY A 312 -3.60 -42.30 7.40
C GLY A 312 -5.11 -42.49 7.27
N SER A 313 -5.54 -43.71 6.98
CA SER A 313 -6.83 -44.16 6.46
C SER A 313 -8.01 -44.24 7.47
N LYS A 314 -9.26 -44.10 6.98
CA LYS A 314 -10.36 -45.12 6.97
C LYS A 314 -11.78 -44.53 6.75
N ILE A 315 -12.38 -44.91 5.61
CA ILE A 315 -13.70 -45.58 5.38
C ILE A 315 -14.90 -45.25 6.30
N TYR A 316 -16.06 -44.89 5.71
CA TYR A 316 -17.35 -45.63 5.61
C TYR A 316 -18.32 -44.73 4.78
N GLY A 317 -18.75 -45.10 3.57
CA GLY A 317 -19.80 -46.09 3.24
C GLY A 317 -21.16 -45.37 3.23
N SER A 318 -21.95 -45.29 2.16
CA SER A 318 -22.14 -46.09 0.94
C SER A 318 -22.61 -45.21 -0.21
#